data_AF-A0A316H6V2-F1
#
_entry.id   AF-A0A316H6V2-F1
#
_cell.length_a   1.000
_cell.length_b   1.000
_cell.length_c   1.000
_cell.angle_alpha   90.00
_cell.angle_beta   90.00
_cell.angle_gamma   90.00
#
_symmetry.space_group_name_H-M   'P 1'
#
loop_
_entity.id
_entity.type
_entity.pdbx_description
1 polymer ?
#
loop_
_entity_poly.entity_id
_entity_poly.type
_entity_poly.pdbx_seq_one_letter_code
_entity_poly.pdbx_strand_id
1 'polypeptide(L)'
;MTTSEHGAGFSAAAAAIAAAADEALASRCLDNVKEADIAVALTALGRLYSAKVDKTDKLFPPVAQDALTATETAVLVSELLRAADLNVFDLAMWFRRAS
;
A
#
# COMPACT_ATOMS: atom_id res chain seq x y z
N MET A 1 25.27 -7.96 -12.00
CA MET A 1 24.92 -8.54 -10.70
C MET A 1 24.16 -7.47 -9.92
N THR A 2 22.91 -7.17 -10.30
CA THR A 2 22.18 -6.05 -9.70
C THR A 2 20.66 -6.27 -9.72
N THR A 3 19.98 -6.39 -10.87
CA THR A 3 18.49 -6.38 -10.89
C THR A 3 17.83 -7.56 -10.18
N SER A 4 18.42 -8.76 -10.24
CA SER A 4 17.86 -9.97 -9.62
C SER A 4 17.99 -9.99 -8.10
N GLU A 5 19.06 -9.43 -7.55
CA GLU A 5 19.30 -9.37 -6.10
C GLU A 5 18.39 -8.35 -5.41
N HIS A 6 18.13 -7.19 -6.04
CA HIS A 6 17.16 -6.22 -5.52
C HIS A 6 15.74 -6.80 -5.52
N GLY A 7 15.38 -7.58 -6.54
CA GLY A 7 14.09 -8.27 -6.60
C GLY A 7 13.93 -9.33 -5.50
N ALA A 8 14.96 -10.15 -5.27
CA ALA A 8 14.96 -11.15 -4.21
C ALA A 8 14.92 -10.52 -2.80
N GLY A 9 15.71 -9.46 -2.59
CA GLY A 9 15.72 -8.70 -1.33
C GLY A 9 14.36 -8.06 -1.02
N PHE A 10 13.71 -7.45 -2.03
CA PHE A 10 12.36 -6.92 -1.87
C PHE A 10 11.33 -8.01 -1.56
N SER A 11 11.42 -9.17 -2.24
CA SER A 11 10.52 -10.29 -1.97
C SER A 11 10.64 -10.80 -0.52
N ALA A 12 11.85 -10.89 0.01
CA ALA A 12 12.08 -11.28 1.40
C ALA A 12 11.53 -10.23 2.39
N ALA A 13 11.75 -8.94 2.11
CA ALA A 13 11.22 -7.85 2.93
C ALA A 13 9.68 -7.83 2.93
N ALA A 14 9.05 -8.03 1.77
CA ALA A 14 7.59 -8.10 1.65
C ALA A 14 7.02 -9.27 2.47
N ALA A 15 7.66 -10.44 2.41
CA ALA A 15 7.26 -11.59 3.22
C ALA A 15 7.42 -11.34 4.73
N ALA A 16 8.49 -10.64 5.14
CA ALA A 16 8.72 -10.30 6.54
C ALA A 16 7.67 -9.31 7.08
N ILE A 17 7.30 -8.29 6.30
CA ILE A 17 6.24 -7.34 6.66
C ILE A 17 4.89 -8.07 6.80
N ALA A 18 4.55 -8.94 5.85
CA ALA A 18 3.31 -9.71 5.90
C ALA A 18 3.25 -10.61 7.15
N ALA A 19 4.32 -11.37 7.42
CA ALA A 19 4.38 -12.24 8.59
C ALA A 19 4.25 -11.46 9.91
N ALA A 20 4.91 -10.30 10.03
CA ALA A 20 4.82 -9.46 11.22
C ALA A 20 3.41 -8.87 11.41
N ALA A 21 2.73 -8.47 10.32
CA ALA A 21 1.36 -7.97 10.37
C ALA A 21 0.38 -9.07 10.79
N ASP A 22 0.49 -10.26 10.19
CA ASP A 22 -0.35 -11.42 10.52
C ASP A 22 -0.19 -11.84 11.98
N GLU A 23 1.05 -11.84 12.50
CA GLU A 23 1.33 -12.13 13.90
C GLU A 23 0.70 -11.08 14.84
N ALA A 24 0.83 -9.80 14.53
CA ALA A 24 0.23 -8.72 15.33
C ALA A 24 -1.30 -8.82 15.35
N LEU A 25 -1.92 -9.11 14.20
CA LEU A 25 -3.37 -9.30 14.07
C LEU A 25 -3.85 -10.55 14.85
N ALA A 26 -3.14 -11.67 14.72
CA ALA A 26 -3.50 -12.93 15.38
C ALA A 26 -3.33 -12.87 16.91
N SER A 27 -2.25 -12.23 17.38
CA SER A 27 -1.97 -12.08 18.81
C SER A 27 -2.81 -11.00 19.50
N ARG A 28 -3.55 -10.17 18.74
CA ARG A 28 -4.25 -8.97 19.21
C ARG A 28 -3.35 -7.95 19.90
N CYS A 29 -2.03 -8.05 19.69
CA CYS A 29 -1.04 -7.14 20.26
C CYS A 29 -0.75 -5.98 19.30
N LEU A 30 -1.82 -5.32 18.81
CA LEU A 30 -1.68 -4.20 17.86
C LEU A 30 -0.89 -3.03 18.47
N ASP A 31 -0.97 -2.86 19.79
CA ASP A 31 -0.23 -1.82 20.54
C ASP A 31 1.30 -1.95 20.43
N ASN A 32 1.81 -3.11 20.02
CA ASN A 32 3.24 -3.32 19.80
C ASN A 32 3.71 -2.81 18.43
N VAL A 33 2.80 -2.55 17.50
CA VAL A 33 3.10 -2.02 16.17
C VAL A 33 2.90 -0.52 16.19
N LYS A 34 3.99 0.24 16.12
CA LYS A 34 3.90 1.71 16.12
C LYS A 34 3.29 2.20 14.82
N GLU A 35 2.42 3.19 14.91
CA GLU A 35 1.78 3.81 13.75
C GLU A 35 2.80 4.42 12.78
N ALA A 36 3.92 4.92 13.31
CA ALA A 36 5.03 5.44 12.52
C ALA A 36 5.66 4.35 11.62
N ASP A 37 5.76 3.11 12.09
CA ASP A 37 6.33 2.01 11.32
C ASP A 37 5.38 1.60 10.18
N ILE A 38 4.07 1.61 10.45
CA ILE A 38 3.03 1.40 9.43
C ILE A 38 3.10 2.49 8.36
N ALA A 39 3.21 3.76 8.77
CA ALA A 39 3.31 4.89 7.85
C ALA A 39 4.56 4.80 6.94
N VAL A 40 5.71 4.38 7.49
CA VAL A 40 6.94 4.15 6.73
C VAL A 40 6.74 3.06 5.67
N ALA A 41 6.17 1.91 6.06
CA ALA A 41 5.92 0.81 5.14
C ALA A 41 4.95 1.20 4.02
N LEU A 42 3.81 1.82 4.35
CA LEU A 42 2.82 2.28 3.37
C LEU A 42 3.41 3.33 2.43
N THR A 43 4.22 4.27 2.93
CA THR A 43 4.88 5.29 2.09
C THR A 43 5.83 4.65 1.08
N ALA A 44 6.65 3.70 1.51
CA ALA A 44 7.60 3.01 0.64
C ALA A 44 6.87 2.21 -0.45
N LEU A 45 5.85 1.43 -0.07
CA LEU A 45 5.05 0.61 -0.98
C LEU A 45 4.23 1.47 -1.96
N GLY A 46 3.60 2.55 -1.49
CA GLY A 46 2.83 3.47 -2.33
C GLY A 46 3.68 4.17 -3.39
N ARG A 47 4.90 4.62 -3.02
CA ARG A 47 5.86 5.19 -3.98
C ARG A 47 6.30 4.18 -5.03
N LEU A 48 6.63 2.96 -4.60
CA LEU A 48 7.03 1.89 -5.51
C LEU A 48 5.90 1.51 -6.48
N TYR A 49 4.68 1.36 -5.97
CA TYR A 49 3.49 1.04 -6.77
C TYR A 49 3.24 2.13 -7.82
N SER A 50 3.21 3.40 -7.42
CA SER A 50 2.99 4.53 -8.32
C SER A 50 4.05 4.57 -9.44
N ALA A 51 5.34 4.48 -9.07
CA ALA A 51 6.43 4.45 -10.04
C ALA A 51 6.35 3.26 -11.02
N LYS A 52 5.79 2.12 -10.59
CA LYS A 52 5.63 0.95 -11.45
C LYS A 52 4.45 1.10 -12.40
N VAL A 53 3.32 1.64 -11.92
CA VAL A 53 2.15 1.97 -12.76
C VAL A 53 2.55 2.96 -13.86
N ASP A 54 3.24 4.05 -13.50
CA ASP A 54 3.72 5.07 -14.44
C ASP A 54 4.65 4.48 -15.51
N LYS A 55 5.48 3.49 -15.13
CA LYS A 55 6.42 2.85 -16.04
C LYS A 55 5.77 1.86 -17.01
N THR A 56 4.76 1.12 -16.56
CA THR A 56 4.21 0.00 -17.33
C THR A 56 3.02 0.36 -18.21
N ASP A 57 2.47 1.58 -18.07
CA ASP A 57 1.22 2.05 -18.71
C ASP A 57 0.08 1.02 -18.59
N LYS A 58 0.15 0.23 -17.52
CA LYS A 58 -0.73 -0.90 -17.22
C LYS A 58 -1.13 -0.78 -15.77
N LEU A 59 -2.43 -0.66 -15.56
CA LEU A 59 -3.01 -0.78 -14.24
C LEU A 59 -2.99 -2.26 -13.84
N PHE A 60 -2.32 -2.54 -12.73
CA PHE A 60 -2.42 -3.82 -12.03
C PHE A 60 -2.97 -3.54 -10.63
N PRO A 61 -3.75 -4.46 -10.04
CA PRO A 61 -4.39 -4.17 -8.76
C PRO A 61 -3.34 -4.02 -7.64
N PRO A 62 -3.47 -3.03 -6.74
CA PRO A 62 -2.50 -2.78 -5.66
C PRO A 62 -2.47 -3.89 -4.60
N VAL A 63 -3.56 -4.65 -4.47
CA VAL A 63 -3.71 -5.81 -3.59
C VAL A 63 -4.41 -6.95 -4.35
N ALA A 64 -4.28 -8.19 -3.88
CA ALA A 64 -5.02 -9.30 -4.45
C ALA A 64 -6.54 -9.10 -4.28
N GLN A 65 -7.32 -9.71 -5.17
CA GLN A 65 -8.78 -9.69 -5.05
C GLN A 65 -9.19 -10.29 -3.70
N ASP A 66 -10.11 -9.63 -3.01
CA ASP A 66 -10.63 -10.01 -1.69
C ASP A 66 -9.60 -10.05 -0.54
N ALA A 67 -8.40 -9.48 -0.75
CA ALA A 67 -7.37 -9.39 0.29
C ALA A 67 -7.72 -8.42 1.43
N LEU A 68 -8.63 -7.48 1.18
CA LEU A 68 -9.15 -6.53 2.15
C LEU A 68 -10.68 -6.58 2.13
N THR A 69 -11.29 -6.50 3.31
CA THR A 69 -12.73 -6.28 3.45
C THR A 69 -13.12 -4.89 2.94
N ALA A 70 -14.42 -4.69 2.68
CA ALA A 70 -14.95 -3.39 2.30
C ALA A 70 -14.63 -2.30 3.35
N THR A 71 -14.70 -2.64 4.64
CA THR A 71 -14.41 -1.71 5.74
C THR A 71 -12.93 -1.34 5.80
N GLU A 72 -12.03 -2.32 5.74
CA GLU A 72 -10.58 -2.06 5.74
C GLU A 72 -10.17 -1.19 4.54
N THR A 73 -10.74 -1.48 3.38
CA THR A 73 -10.52 -0.69 2.16
C THR A 73 -11.00 0.75 2.35
N ALA A 74 -12.21 0.95 2.86
CA ALA A 74 -12.78 2.28 3.08
C ALA A 74 -11.96 3.10 4.08
N VAL A 75 -11.53 2.50 5.18
CA VAL A 75 -10.69 3.16 6.19
C VAL A 75 -9.35 3.57 5.58
N LEU A 76 -8.65 2.63 4.94
CA LEU A 76 -7.32 2.90 4.37
C LEU A 76 -7.38 4.00 3.30
N VAL A 77 -8.32 3.93 2.37
CA VAL A 77 -8.47 4.95 1.31
C VAL A 77 -8.81 6.31 1.90
N SER A 78 -9.74 6.36 2.87
CA SER A 78 -10.14 7.62 3.50
C SER A 78 -8.97 8.30 4.22
N GLU A 79 -8.15 7.52 4.94
CA GLU A 79 -6.99 8.03 5.64
C GLU A 79 -5.86 8.45 4.69
N LEU A 80 -5.66 7.73 3.58
CA LEU A 80 -4.71 8.14 2.55
C LEU A 80 -5.11 9.47 1.89
N LEU A 81 -6.41 9.65 1.60
CA LEU A 81 -6.93 10.91 1.08
C LEU A 81 -6.72 12.06 2.07
N ARG A 82 -7.06 11.82 3.35
CA ARG A 82 -6.85 12.79 4.42
C ARG A 82 -5.37 13.16 4.59
N ALA A 83 -4.48 12.19 4.53
CA ALA A 83 -3.03 12.41 4.64
C ALA A 83 -2.46 13.19 3.45
N ALA A 84 -3.06 13.07 2.26
CA ALA A 84 -2.68 13.80 1.07
C ALA A 84 -3.38 15.16 0.92
N ASP A 85 -4.23 15.55 1.88
CA ASP A 85 -5.11 16.72 1.80
C ASP A 85 -5.97 16.72 0.51
N LEU A 86 -6.45 15.53 0.13
CA LEU A 86 -7.26 15.33 -1.07
C LEU A 86 -8.74 15.11 -0.73
N ASN A 87 -9.62 15.82 -1.42
CA ASN A 87 -11.04 15.53 -1.42
C ASN A 87 -11.36 14.42 -2.44
N VAL A 88 -12.30 13.52 -2.10
CA VAL A 88 -12.81 12.49 -3.03
C VAL A 88 -13.34 13.10 -4.34
N PHE A 89 -13.90 14.31 -4.29
CA PHE A 89 -14.36 15.02 -5.49
C PHE A 89 -13.20 15.48 -6.38
N ASP A 90 -12.08 15.92 -5.80
CA ASP A 90 -10.89 16.31 -6.55
C ASP A 90 -10.29 15.09 -7.27
N LEU A 91 -10.26 13.95 -6.57
CA LEU A 91 -9.84 12.69 -7.15
C LEU A 91 -10.74 12.26 -8.31
N ALA A 92 -12.05 12.37 -8.16
CA ALA A 92 -13.00 12.07 -9.24
C ALA A 92 -12.78 12.98 -10.46
N MET A 93 -12.45 14.26 -10.26
CA MET A 93 -12.09 15.17 -11.35
C MET A 93 -10.76 14.79 -12.03
N TRP A 94 -9.78 14.29 -11.27
CA TRP A 94 -8.50 13.82 -11.81
C TRP A 94 -8.71 12.65 -12.78
N PHE A 95 -9.46 11.63 -12.37
CA PHE A 95 -9.74 10.47 -13.23
C PHE A 95 -10.55 10.83 -14.47
N ARG A 96 -11.41 11.85 -14.40
CA ARG A 96 -12.15 12.35 -15.57
C ARG A 96 -11.30 13.16 -16.56
N ARG A 97 -10.11 13.63 -16.18
CA ARG A 97 -9.18 14.30 -17.10
C ARG A 97 -8.26 13.33 -17.83
N ALA A 98 -8.03 12.16 -17.25
CA ALA A 98 -7.17 11.12 -17.82
C ALA A 98 -7.91 10.21 -18.84
N SER A 99 -9.19 10.50 -19.11
CA SER A 99 -10.03 9.84 -20.11
C SER A 99 -10.14 10.68 -21.39
#